data_AF-A0AAD7JQE6-F1
#
_entry.id   AF-A0AAD7JQE6-F1
#
_cell.length_a   1.000
_cell.length_b   1.000
_cell.length_c   1.000
_cell.angle_alpha   90.00
_cell.angle_beta   90.00
_cell.angle_gamma   90.00
#
_symmetry.space_group_name_H-M   'P 1'
#
loop_
_entity.id
_entity.type
_entity.pdbx_description
1 polymer ?
#
loop_
_entity_poly.entity_id
_entity_poly.type
_entity_poly.pdbx_seq_one_letter_code
_entity_poly.pdbx_strand_id
1 'polypeptide(L)'
;FDDWEFETRAELRRRGVLVIALGEETRPLGSENAKAVKAWIAKRDVATATIISRLDASQFAHVREFEEDPAGMWGRLKETHQSAGLGGVVLMWKKFYGLTKPVE
;
A
#
# COMPACT_ATOMS: atom_id res chain seq x y z
N PHE A 1 13.66 -4.67 -2.01
CA PHE A 1 12.65 -3.80 -1.37
C PHE A 1 12.27 -2.78 -2.41
N ASP A 2 10.97 -2.63 -2.64
CA ASP A 2 10.45 -1.69 -3.65
C ASP A 2 10.63 -0.25 -3.14
N ASP A 3 11.08 0.67 -3.99
CA ASP A 3 11.37 2.07 -3.61
C ASP A 3 10.14 2.74 -2.99
N TRP A 4 8.96 2.38 -3.49
CA TRP A 4 7.67 2.79 -2.94
C TRP A 4 7.50 2.44 -1.46
N GLU A 5 7.83 1.20 -1.06
CA GLU A 5 7.63 0.75 0.33
C GLU A 5 8.54 1.54 1.27
N PHE A 6 9.79 1.76 0.88
CA PHE A 6 10.76 2.48 1.69
C PHE A 6 10.35 3.95 1.90
N GLU A 7 10.01 4.65 0.82
CA GLU A 7 9.60 6.05 0.87
C GLU A 7 8.31 6.24 1.65
N THR A 8 7.31 5.38 1.41
CA THR A 8 6.00 5.51 2.07
C THR A 8 6.12 5.24 3.56
N ARG A 9 6.93 4.25 3.99
CA ARG A 9 7.21 4.01 5.42
C ARG A 9 7.91 5.20 6.08
N ALA A 10 8.83 5.87 5.37
CA ALA A 10 9.51 7.05 5.91
C ALA A 10 8.53 8.21 6.16
N GLU A 11 7.62 8.45 5.22
CA GLU A 11 6.61 9.51 5.36
C GLU A 11 5.56 9.18 6.43
N LEU A 12 5.09 7.94 6.51
CA LEU A 12 4.18 7.49 7.57
C LEU A 12 4.81 7.60 8.97
N ARG A 13 6.11 7.32 9.10
CA ARG A 13 6.87 7.53 10.36
C ARG A 13 6.97 9.00 10.71
N ARG A 14 7.29 9.85 9.73
CA ARG A 14 7.36 11.31 9.93
C ARG A 14 6.03 11.86 10.45
N ARG A 15 4.91 11.29 10.00
CA ARG A 15 3.54 11.66 10.42
C ARG A 15 3.06 10.95 11.69
N GLY A 16 3.83 10.00 12.23
CA GLY A 16 3.48 9.27 13.44
C GLY A 16 2.32 8.27 13.28
N VAL A 17 2.01 7.84 12.05
CA VAL A 17 0.87 6.97 11.74
C VAL A 17 1.26 5.62 11.14
N LEU A 18 2.57 5.29 11.12
CA LEU A 18 3.04 4.01 10.58
C LEU A 18 2.37 2.81 11.25
N VAL A 19 2.19 2.84 12.57
CA VAL A 19 1.59 1.73 13.33
C VAL A 19 0.14 1.45 12.92
N ILE A 20 -0.59 2.46 12.42
CA ILE A 20 -1.94 2.31 11.89
C ILE A 20 -1.90 1.61 10.53
N ALA A 21 -1.00 2.05 9.63
CA ALA A 21 -0.82 1.45 8.32
C ALA A 21 -0.30 0.00 8.37
N LEU A 22 0.41 -0.38 9.44
CA LEU A 22 0.86 -1.75 9.66
C LEU A 22 -0.14 -2.61 10.44
N GLY A 23 -1.26 -2.04 10.88
CA GLY A 23 -2.28 -2.74 11.68
C GLY A 23 -1.85 -3.05 13.12
N GLU A 24 -0.77 -2.45 13.61
CA GLU A 24 -0.29 -2.61 14.99
C GLU A 24 -1.17 -1.85 15.99
N GLU A 25 -1.76 -0.71 15.58
CA GLU A 25 -2.73 0.06 16.36
C GLU A 25 -4.15 -0.13 15.78
N THR A 26 -4.99 -0.91 16.46
CA THR A 26 -6.37 -1.18 16.05
C THR A 26 -7.36 -0.18 16.62
N ARG A 27 -8.56 -0.13 16.03
CA ARG A 27 -9.64 0.76 16.47
C ARG A 27 -9.95 0.52 17.96
N PRO A 28 -9.87 1.56 18.81
CA PRO A 28 -10.24 1.45 20.23
C PRO A 28 -11.73 1.09 20.40
N LEU A 29 -12.04 0.35 21.47
CA LEU A 29 -13.43 0.08 21.85
C LEU A 29 -14.12 1.38 22.32
N GLY A 30 -15.39 1.54 21.93
CA GLY A 30 -16.21 2.66 22.36
C GLY A 30 -17.07 3.24 21.25
N SER A 31 -17.87 4.26 21.60
CA SER A 31 -18.65 5.01 20.61
C SER A 31 -17.76 5.90 19.74
N GLU A 32 -18.25 6.29 18.58
CA GLU A 32 -17.56 7.23 17.68
C GLU A 32 -17.26 8.59 18.34
N ASN A 33 -18.02 8.93 19.38
CA ASN A 33 -17.83 10.15 20.14
C ASN A 33 -16.72 10.08 21.18
N ALA A 34 -16.21 8.88 21.50
CA ALA A 34 -15.13 8.71 22.44
C ALA A 34 -13.84 9.39 21.93
N LYS A 35 -13.16 10.11 22.81
CA LYS A 35 -11.93 10.85 22.47
C LYS A 35 -10.87 9.94 21.82
N ALA A 36 -10.71 8.72 22.32
CA ALA A 36 -9.77 7.74 21.78
C ALA A 36 -10.15 7.31 20.35
N VAL A 37 -11.44 7.06 20.09
CA VAL A 37 -11.92 6.67 18.75
C VAL A 37 -11.74 7.81 17.76
N LYS A 38 -12.07 9.06 18.13
CA LYS A 38 -11.83 10.23 17.26
C LYS A 38 -10.36 10.43 16.92
N ALA A 39 -9.48 10.28 17.92
CA ALA A 39 -8.05 10.41 17.70
C ALA A 39 -7.51 9.31 16.76
N TRP A 40 -8.01 8.09 16.93
CA TRP A 40 -7.65 6.98 16.04
C TRP A 40 -8.16 7.21 14.60
N ILE A 41 -9.41 7.66 14.41
CA ILE A 41 -9.95 7.99 13.09
C ILE A 41 -9.10 9.07 12.40
N ALA A 42 -8.71 10.12 13.13
CA ALA A 42 -7.85 11.16 12.57
C ALA A 42 -6.49 10.60 12.10
N LYS A 43 -5.87 9.69 12.87
CA LYS A 43 -4.63 9.03 12.45
C LYS A 43 -4.85 8.11 11.25
N ARG A 44 -5.96 7.36 11.23
CA ARG A 44 -6.39 6.50 10.11
C ARG A 44 -6.49 7.31 8.83
N ASP A 45 -7.20 8.42 8.85
CA ASP A 45 -7.40 9.26 7.67
C ASP A 45 -6.08 9.85 7.15
N VAL A 46 -5.18 10.25 8.07
CA VAL A 46 -3.83 10.69 7.71
C VAL A 46 -3.01 9.55 7.09
N ALA A 47 -3.09 8.34 7.62
CA ALA A 47 -2.41 7.17 7.07
C ALA A 47 -2.94 6.85 5.66
N THR A 48 -4.26 6.76 5.49
CA THR A 48 -4.92 6.53 4.20
C THR A 48 -4.49 7.58 3.17
N ALA A 49 -4.60 8.86 3.49
CA ALA A 49 -4.24 9.94 2.58
C ALA A 49 -2.75 9.90 2.19
N THR A 50 -1.88 9.58 3.16
CA THR A 50 -0.43 9.47 2.90
C THR A 50 -0.14 8.33 1.93
N ILE A 51 -0.76 7.16 2.13
CA ILE A 51 -0.60 6.01 1.22
C ILE A 51 -1.08 6.39 -0.18
N ILE A 52 -2.31 6.89 -0.31
CA ILE A 52 -2.90 7.28 -1.60
C ILE A 52 -2.05 8.31 -2.34
N SER A 53 -1.48 9.30 -1.63
CA SER A 53 -0.63 10.34 -2.25
C SER A 53 0.66 9.80 -2.88
N ARG A 54 1.03 8.56 -2.56
CA ARG A 54 2.22 7.88 -3.06
C ARG A 54 1.93 6.83 -4.11
N LEU A 55 0.67 6.69 -4.53
CA LEU A 55 0.26 5.74 -5.55
C LEU A 55 0.16 6.41 -6.92
N ASP A 56 0.49 5.62 -7.94
CA ASP A 56 0.15 5.97 -9.31
C ASP A 56 -1.34 5.74 -9.57
N ALA A 57 -1.91 6.48 -10.53
CA ALA A 57 -3.34 6.40 -10.85
C ALA A 57 -3.81 4.99 -11.25
N SER A 58 -2.92 4.16 -11.81
CA SER A 58 -3.19 2.77 -12.15
C SER A 58 -3.43 1.88 -10.93
N GLN A 59 -2.94 2.28 -9.75
CA GLN A 59 -3.01 1.49 -8.53
C GLN A 59 -4.25 1.78 -7.68
N PHE A 60 -4.94 2.90 -7.93
CA PHE A 60 -6.15 3.29 -7.19
C PHE A 60 -7.26 2.23 -7.24
N ALA A 61 -7.40 1.54 -8.37
CA ALA A 61 -8.39 0.48 -8.53
C ALA A 61 -8.19 -0.69 -7.53
N HIS A 62 -6.95 -0.92 -7.08
CA HIS A 62 -6.63 -2.00 -6.15
C HIS A 62 -6.89 -1.65 -4.68
N VAL A 63 -7.07 -0.37 -4.36
CA VAL A 63 -7.12 0.11 -2.97
C VAL A 63 -8.43 0.79 -2.60
N ARG A 64 -9.30 1.04 -3.57
CA ARG A 64 -10.56 1.79 -3.37
C ARG A 64 -11.51 1.16 -2.37
N GLU A 65 -11.48 -0.17 -2.22
CA GLU A 65 -12.30 -0.87 -1.22
C GLU A 65 -11.76 -0.73 0.23
N PHE A 66 -10.55 -0.21 0.40
CA PHE A 66 -9.84 -0.09 1.67
C PHE A 66 -9.73 1.37 2.17
N GLU A 67 -10.58 2.29 1.70
CA GLU A 67 -10.52 3.71 2.11
C GLU A 67 -10.56 3.89 3.64
N GLU A 68 -11.31 3.05 4.34
CA GLU A 68 -11.40 3.05 5.80
C GLU A 68 -10.46 2.06 6.51
N ASP A 69 -9.64 1.33 5.75
CA ASP A 69 -8.72 0.31 6.25
C ASP A 69 -7.31 0.51 5.66
N PRO A 70 -6.51 1.42 6.22
CA PRO A 70 -5.15 1.65 5.75
C PRO A 70 -4.24 0.42 5.88
N ALA A 71 -4.54 -0.52 6.78
CA ALA A 71 -3.76 -1.75 6.92
C ALA A 71 -4.06 -2.74 5.79
N GLY A 72 -5.34 -2.93 5.47
CA GLY A 72 -5.76 -3.69 4.28
C GLY A 72 -5.21 -3.08 2.99
N MET A 73 -5.26 -1.75 2.85
CA MET A 73 -4.66 -1.03 1.74
C MET A 73 -3.16 -1.33 1.60
N TRP A 74 -2.41 -1.24 2.70
CA TRP A 74 -0.98 -1.54 2.73
C TRP A 74 -0.67 -2.98 2.30
N GLY A 75 -1.42 -3.95 2.83
CA GLY A 75 -1.28 -5.36 2.46
C GLY A 75 -1.51 -5.60 0.97
N ARG A 76 -2.61 -5.06 0.44
CA ARG A 76 -2.98 -5.22 -0.97
C ARG A 76 -1.97 -4.62 -1.94
N LEU A 77 -1.41 -3.46 -1.59
CA LEU A 77 -0.35 -2.84 -2.37
C LEU A 77 0.92 -3.67 -2.33
N LYS A 78 1.31 -4.18 -1.15
CA LYS A 78 2.48 -5.04 -1.03
C LYS A 78 2.36 -6.30 -1.91
N GLU A 79 1.20 -6.94 -1.94
CA GLU A 79 0.93 -8.07 -2.84
C GLU A 79 1.04 -7.68 -4.31
N THR A 80 0.46 -6.54 -4.68
CA THR A 80 0.48 -6.02 -6.06
C THR A 80 1.90 -5.74 -6.52
N HIS A 81 2.69 -5.05 -5.69
CA HIS A 81 4.09 -4.72 -5.96
C HIS A 81 4.99 -5.96 -6.02
N GLN A 82 4.78 -6.94 -5.13
CA GLN A 82 5.50 -8.21 -5.18
C GLN A 82 5.17 -9.02 -6.43
N SER A 83 3.90 -9.07 -6.82
CA SER A 83 3.44 -9.77 -8.03
C SER A 83 3.94 -9.08 -9.31
N ALA A 84 3.93 -7.75 -9.34
CA ALA A 84 4.44 -6.94 -10.44
C ALA A 84 5.96 -7.07 -10.58
N GLY A 85 6.71 -7.07 -9.47
CA GLY A 85 8.15 -7.30 -9.46
C GLY A 85 8.51 -8.67 -10.04
N LEU A 86 7.80 -9.73 -9.64
CA LEU A 86 8.00 -11.07 -10.19
C LEU A 86 7.61 -11.15 -11.67
N GLY A 87 6.50 -10.54 -12.08
CA GLY A 87 6.08 -10.48 -13.48
C GLY A 87 7.05 -9.70 -14.38
N GLY A 88 7.59 -8.60 -13.88
CA GLY A 88 8.60 -7.78 -14.56
C GLY A 88 9.92 -8.53 -14.73
N VAL A 89 10.36 -9.25 -13.70
CA VAL A 89 11.52 -10.16 -13.79
C VAL A 89 11.25 -11.25 -14.82
N VAL A 90 10.12 -11.95 -14.79
CA VAL A 90 9.80 -12.98 -15.79
C VAL A 90 9.74 -12.41 -17.21
N LEU A 91 9.23 -11.19 -17.39
CA LEU A 91 9.16 -10.52 -18.69
C LEU A 91 10.55 -10.08 -19.18
N MET A 92 11.40 -9.56 -18.29
CA MET A 92 12.80 -9.27 -18.58
C MET A 92 13.57 -10.54 -18.96
N TRP A 93 13.35 -11.64 -18.23
CA TRP A 93 13.95 -12.93 -18.55
C TRP A 93 13.46 -13.45 -19.91
N LYS A 94 12.16 -13.35 -20.23
CA LYS A 94 11.64 -13.70 -21.57
C LYS A 94 12.20 -12.82 -22.70
N LYS A 95 12.46 -11.54 -22.45
CA LYS A 95 13.13 -10.64 -23.40
C LYS A 95 14.62 -10.96 -23.55
N PHE A 96 15.28 -11.29 -22.44
CA PHE A 96 16.71 -11.63 -22.41
C PHE A 96 17.00 -12.97 -23.09
N TYR A 97 16.16 -13.98 -22.86
CA TYR A 97 16.27 -15.29 -23.51
C TYR A 97 15.68 -15.34 -24.93
N GLY A 98 15.30 -14.19 -25.51
CA GLY A 98 14.87 -14.08 -26.89
C GLY A 98 13.81 -15.11 -27.26
N LEU A 99 12.53 -14.80 -27.01
CA LEU A 99 11.46 -15.39 -27.81
C LEU A 99 11.54 -14.84 -29.26
N THR A 100 12.64 -15.17 -29.95
CA THR A 100 12.65 -15.47 -31.38
C THR A 100 11.78 -16.70 -31.55
N LYS A 101 10.49 -16.51 -31.79
CA LYS A 101 9.80 -17.51 -32.60
C LYS A 101 10.29 -17.28 -34.03
N PRO A 102 10.90 -18.26 -34.70
CA PRO A 102 11.05 -18.18 -36.14
C PRO A 102 9.63 -18.15 -36.73
N VAL A 103 9.42 -17.23 -37.66
CA VAL A 103 8.29 -17.25 -38.57
C VAL A 103 8.49 -18.47 -39.46
N GLU A 104 7.59 -19.44 -39.38
CA GLU A 104 7.33 -20.40 -40.47
C GLU A 104 6.26 -19.83 -41.40
#